data_AF-A0A2N5XTD4-F1
#
_entry.id   AF-A0A2N5XTD4-F1
#
_cell.length_a   1.000
_cell.length_b   1.000
_cell.length_c   1.000
_cell.angle_alpha   90.00
_cell.angle_beta   90.00
_cell.angle_gamma   90.00
#
_symmetry.space_group_name_H-M   'P 1'
#
loop_
_entity.id
_entity.type
_entity.pdbx_description
1 polymer ?
#
loop_
_entity_poly.entity_id
_entity_poly.type
_entity_poly.pdbx_seq_one_letter_code
_entity_poly.pdbx_strand_id
1 'polypeptide(L)'
;MSQPLRIDIISDVVCPWCAIGYNQLRTALEEMKLEADIHWHPYQLNPEIPPQGKNLAVHLAGKYGITPEQSIANRGRITQLGADVGFTFNFTSETCTYNTLHAHQLIHWANEFGKEHAMKLALLESYFTDGKNVSDLDILVEAAISVGLDGDVARHILESNKYEALVREHMNFWRDQGITGVPAVVINSKFLVNGAAGVEQFKQAINGAVVDG
;
A
#
# COMPACT_ATOMS: atom_id res chain seq x y z
N MET A 1 24.94 -5.34 17.98
CA MET A 1 23.53 -5.01 17.67
C MET A 1 23.19 -5.79 16.42
N SER A 2 22.19 -6.67 16.46
CA SER A 2 21.72 -7.38 15.26
C SER A 2 21.21 -6.34 14.27
N GLN A 3 21.53 -6.48 12.98
CA GLN A 3 20.94 -5.61 11.97
C GLN A 3 19.42 -5.81 11.94
N PRO A 4 18.63 -4.74 11.76
CA PRO A 4 17.18 -4.85 11.65
C PRO A 4 16.81 -5.72 10.44
N LEU A 5 15.69 -6.44 10.55
CA LEU A 5 15.22 -7.32 9.49
C LEU A 5 14.80 -6.48 8.28
N ARG A 6 15.44 -6.66 7.12
CA ARG A 6 15.01 -5.95 5.91
C ARG A 6 13.68 -6.53 5.43
N ILE A 7 12.70 -5.66 5.25
CA ILE A 7 11.39 -6.03 4.69
C ILE A 7 11.08 -5.12 3.51
N ASP A 8 11.02 -5.70 2.32
CA ASP A 8 10.55 -5.05 1.11
C ASP A 8 9.06 -5.35 0.91
N ILE A 9 8.20 -4.32 0.88
CA ILE A 9 6.75 -4.47 0.73
C ILE A 9 6.29 -3.84 -0.58
N ILE A 10 5.96 -4.69 -1.57
CA ILE A 10 5.37 -4.26 -2.83
C ILE A 10 3.88 -4.03 -2.62
N SER A 11 3.41 -2.81 -2.88
CA SER A 11 2.11 -2.36 -2.40
C SER A 11 1.47 -1.29 -3.29
N ASP A 12 0.15 -1.22 -3.29
CA ASP A 12 -0.63 -0.11 -3.85
C ASP A 12 -1.44 0.58 -2.73
N VAL A 13 -1.69 1.89 -2.84
CA VAL A 13 -2.44 2.65 -1.81
C VAL A 13 -3.95 2.42 -1.88
N VAL A 14 -4.45 1.90 -3.01
CA VAL A 14 -5.87 1.52 -3.19
C VAL A 14 -6.13 0.02 -3.00
N CYS A 15 -5.14 -0.74 -2.52
CA CYS A 15 -5.28 -2.17 -2.25
C CYS A 15 -5.63 -2.44 -0.78
N PRO A 16 -6.84 -2.95 -0.44
CA PRO A 16 -7.21 -3.17 0.95
C PRO A 16 -6.38 -4.28 1.61
N TRP A 17 -5.98 -5.28 0.82
CA TRP A 17 -5.09 -6.33 1.30
C TRP A 17 -3.71 -5.81 1.67
N CYS A 18 -3.25 -4.69 1.10
CA CYS A 18 -1.98 -4.09 1.50
C CYS A 18 -2.05 -3.52 2.92
N ALA A 19 -3.14 -2.84 3.27
CA ALA A 19 -3.35 -2.34 4.62
C ALA A 19 -3.48 -3.49 5.64
N ILE A 20 -4.28 -4.52 5.31
CA ILE A 20 -4.44 -5.69 6.18
C ILE A 20 -3.12 -6.45 6.33
N GLY A 21 -2.44 -6.77 5.23
CA GLY A 21 -1.21 -7.55 5.24
C GLY A 21 -0.08 -6.85 5.98
N TYR A 22 0.07 -5.53 5.80
CA TYR A 22 1.04 -4.76 6.60
C TYR A 22 0.71 -4.79 8.09
N ASN A 23 -0.55 -4.62 8.48
CA ASN A 23 -0.91 -4.67 9.90
C ASN A 23 -0.73 -6.07 10.51
N GLN A 24 -0.99 -7.14 9.76
CA GLN A 24 -0.67 -8.50 10.19
C GLN A 24 0.84 -8.69 10.40
N LEU A 25 1.66 -8.19 9.47
CA LEU A 25 3.11 -8.22 9.58
C LEU A 25 3.59 -7.41 10.79
N ARG A 26 3.06 -6.19 10.99
CA ARG A 26 3.38 -5.32 12.12
C ARG A 26 3.08 -6.03 13.45
N THR A 27 1.90 -6.63 13.59
CA THR A 27 1.54 -7.42 14.77
C THR A 27 2.50 -8.59 14.98
N ALA A 28 2.88 -9.31 13.92
CA ALA A 28 3.86 -10.40 14.03
C ALA A 28 5.22 -9.91 14.55
N LEU A 29 5.75 -8.80 14.02
CA LEU A 29 7.01 -8.19 14.45
C LEU A 29 6.95 -7.74 15.92
N GLU A 30 5.83 -7.11 16.32
CA GLU A 30 5.60 -6.67 17.70
C GLU A 30 5.58 -7.86 18.68
N GLU A 31 4.83 -8.91 18.36
CA GLU A 31 4.75 -10.11 19.20
C GLU A 31 6.09 -10.85 19.30
N MET A 32 6.88 -10.85 18.22
CA MET A 32 8.23 -11.42 18.18
C MET A 32 9.30 -10.51 18.79
N LYS A 33 8.96 -9.25 19.10
CA LYS A 33 9.89 -8.21 19.59
C LYS A 33 11.08 -8.00 18.65
N LEU A 34 10.80 -7.94 17.35
CA LEU A 34 11.80 -7.73 16.31
C LEU A 34 11.66 -6.34 15.70
N GLU A 35 12.80 -5.71 15.44
CA GLU A 35 12.87 -4.49 14.65
C GLU A 35 13.00 -4.84 13.17
N ALA A 36 12.27 -4.11 12.33
CA ALA A 36 12.33 -4.24 10.88
C ALA A 36 12.68 -2.90 10.23
N ASP A 37 13.50 -2.98 9.20
CA ASP A 37 13.78 -1.91 8.27
C ASP A 37 12.84 -2.07 7.07
N ILE A 38 11.78 -1.27 7.02
CA ILE A 38 10.66 -1.40 6.07
C ILE A 38 10.89 -0.49 4.86
N HIS A 39 10.92 -1.10 3.68
CA HIS A 39 11.06 -0.44 2.38
C HIS A 39 9.78 -0.65 1.56
N TRP A 40 9.15 0.42 1.11
CA TRP A 40 7.93 0.34 0.31
C TRP A 40 8.22 0.42 -1.17
N HIS A 41 7.64 -0.52 -1.93
CA HIS A 41 7.84 -0.61 -3.37
C HIS A 41 6.54 -0.39 -4.13
N PRO A 42 6.55 0.41 -5.21
CA PRO A 42 5.33 0.80 -5.88
C PRO A 42 4.76 -0.33 -6.73
N TYR A 43 3.43 -0.45 -6.71
CA TYR A 43 2.65 -1.27 -7.63
C TYR A 43 1.33 -0.57 -7.97
N GLN A 44 0.86 -0.68 -9.20
CA GLN A 44 -0.48 -0.20 -9.58
C GLN A 44 -1.39 -1.35 -9.94
N LEU A 45 -2.46 -1.54 -9.15
CA LEU A 45 -3.51 -2.50 -9.46
C LEU A 45 -4.30 -2.13 -10.72
N ASN A 46 -4.46 -0.82 -10.97
CA ASN A 46 -5.32 -0.29 -12.01
C ASN A 46 -4.68 0.93 -12.71
N PRO A 47 -3.58 0.75 -13.48
CA PRO A 47 -2.88 1.86 -14.13
C PRO A 47 -3.75 2.61 -15.16
N GLU A 48 -4.76 1.95 -15.73
CA GLU A 48 -5.68 2.50 -16.73
C GLU A 48 -6.86 3.29 -16.14
N ILE A 49 -6.93 3.45 -14.81
CA ILE A 49 -7.96 4.28 -14.18
C ILE A 49 -7.67 5.75 -14.51
N PRO A 50 -8.66 6.50 -15.01
CA PRO A 50 -8.47 7.91 -15.31
C PRO A 50 -8.34 8.74 -14.02
N PRO A 51 -7.83 9.98 -14.10
CA PRO A 51 -7.58 10.82 -12.91
C PRO A 51 -8.82 11.05 -12.05
N GLN A 52 -10.02 11.19 -12.65
CA GLN A 52 -11.28 11.36 -11.91
C GLN A 52 -11.76 10.10 -11.17
N GLY A 53 -11.08 8.96 -11.35
CA GLY A 53 -11.46 7.68 -10.76
C GLY A 53 -12.64 7.00 -11.47
N LYS A 54 -13.00 5.83 -10.95
CA LYS A 54 -14.21 5.09 -11.33
C LYS A 54 -14.86 4.51 -10.08
N ASN A 55 -16.19 4.40 -10.06
CA ASN A 55 -16.89 3.70 -8.99
C ASN A 55 -16.31 2.29 -8.78
N LEU A 56 -15.95 1.97 -7.54
CA LEU A 56 -15.23 0.74 -7.21
C LEU A 56 -16.07 -0.51 -7.52
N ALA A 57 -17.37 -0.50 -7.19
CA ALA A 57 -18.25 -1.65 -7.43
C ALA A 57 -18.40 -1.92 -8.93
N VAL A 58 -18.60 -0.88 -9.73
CA VAL A 58 -18.68 -0.99 -11.20
C VAL A 58 -17.36 -1.50 -11.78
N HIS A 59 -16.23 -0.97 -11.32
CA HIS A 59 -14.90 -1.40 -11.77
C HIS A 59 -14.64 -2.87 -11.45
N LEU A 60 -14.94 -3.32 -10.22
CA LEU A 60 -14.74 -4.72 -9.82
C LEU A 60 -15.69 -5.67 -10.58
N ALA A 61 -16.94 -5.28 -10.83
CA ALA A 61 -17.86 -6.06 -11.62
C ALA A 61 -17.34 -6.25 -13.07
N GLY A 62 -16.85 -5.18 -13.70
CA GLY A 62 -16.25 -5.27 -15.03
C GLY A 62 -14.95 -6.08 -15.08
N LYS A 63 -14.07 -5.92 -14.07
CA LYS A 63 -12.75 -6.57 -14.04
C LYS A 63 -12.80 -8.04 -13.64
N TYR A 64 -13.66 -8.40 -12.70
CA TYR A 64 -13.69 -9.74 -12.08
C TYR A 64 -15.01 -10.48 -12.27
N GLY A 65 -16.02 -9.88 -12.91
CA GLY A 65 -17.32 -10.51 -13.14
C GLY A 65 -18.14 -10.74 -11.86
N ILE A 66 -17.84 -10.01 -10.78
CA ILE A 66 -18.54 -10.19 -9.50
C ILE A 66 -19.88 -9.43 -9.48
N THR A 67 -20.88 -9.99 -8.80
CA THR A 67 -22.19 -9.35 -8.64
C THR A 67 -22.13 -8.21 -7.60
N PRO A 68 -23.10 -7.27 -7.59
CA PRO A 68 -23.21 -6.25 -6.55
C PRO A 68 -23.25 -6.85 -5.13
N GLU A 69 -23.95 -7.96 -4.93
CA GLU A 69 -24.08 -8.64 -3.64
C GLU A 69 -22.74 -9.24 -3.19
N GLN A 70 -22.02 -9.89 -4.11
CA GLN A 70 -20.66 -10.39 -3.83
C GLN A 70 -19.71 -9.24 -3.51
N SER A 71 -19.85 -8.11 -4.20
CA SER A 71 -19.06 -6.90 -3.95
C SER A 71 -19.30 -6.34 -2.54
N ILE A 72 -20.57 -6.27 -2.10
CA ILE A 72 -20.95 -5.86 -0.75
C ILE A 72 -20.40 -6.84 0.29
N ALA A 73 -20.60 -8.14 0.10
CA ALA A 73 -20.12 -9.17 1.02
C ALA A 73 -18.60 -9.16 1.15
N ASN A 74 -17.87 -8.99 0.04
CA ASN A 74 -16.41 -8.88 0.03
C ASN A 74 -15.94 -7.64 0.81
N ARG A 75 -16.58 -6.48 0.62
CA ARG A 75 -16.25 -5.27 1.38
C ARG A 75 -16.53 -5.44 2.86
N GLY A 76 -17.67 -6.03 3.24
CA GLY A 76 -17.98 -6.34 4.64
C GLY A 76 -16.92 -7.24 5.29
N ARG A 77 -16.47 -8.29 4.59
CA ARG A 77 -15.39 -9.16 5.07
C ARG A 77 -14.07 -8.40 5.23
N ILE A 78 -13.71 -7.55 4.26
CA ILE A 78 -12.49 -6.73 4.33
C ILE A 78 -12.56 -5.76 5.52
N THR A 79 -13.70 -5.11 5.75
CA THR A 79 -13.88 -4.21 6.89
C THR A 79 -13.69 -4.94 8.21
N GLN A 80 -14.28 -6.14 8.38
CA GLN A 80 -14.07 -6.94 9.58
C GLN A 80 -12.60 -7.33 9.77
N LEU A 81 -11.95 -7.85 8.72
CA LEU A 81 -10.54 -8.24 8.79
C LEU A 81 -9.61 -7.05 9.07
N GLY A 82 -9.94 -5.87 8.57
CA GLY A 82 -9.24 -4.63 8.93
C GLY A 82 -9.36 -4.32 10.41
N ALA A 83 -10.59 -4.35 10.95
CA ALA A 83 -10.84 -4.06 12.35
C ALA A 83 -10.08 -5.04 13.27
N ASP A 84 -10.03 -6.32 12.91
CA ASP A 84 -9.29 -7.35 13.66
C ASP A 84 -7.78 -7.07 13.75
N VAL A 85 -7.22 -6.28 12.82
CA VAL A 85 -5.81 -5.90 12.79
C VAL A 85 -5.57 -4.39 13.04
N GLY A 86 -6.60 -3.70 13.54
CA GLY A 86 -6.50 -2.29 13.93
C GLY A 86 -6.53 -1.28 12.77
N PHE A 87 -7.11 -1.63 11.63
CA PHE A 87 -7.27 -0.74 10.48
C PHE A 87 -8.75 -0.53 10.11
N THR A 88 -9.18 0.73 10.01
CA THR A 88 -10.58 1.07 9.74
C THR A 88 -10.85 1.28 8.25
N PHE A 89 -11.76 0.49 7.69
CA PHE A 89 -12.28 0.67 6.33
C PHE A 89 -13.69 1.25 6.33
N ASN A 90 -13.86 2.43 5.74
CA ASN A 90 -15.12 3.16 5.64
C ASN A 90 -15.70 3.10 4.21
N PHE A 91 -15.85 1.89 3.67
CA PHE A 91 -16.42 1.71 2.33
C PHE A 91 -17.89 2.17 2.26
N THR A 92 -18.26 2.83 1.16
CA THR A 92 -19.62 3.25 0.84
C THR A 92 -20.00 2.78 -0.57
N SER A 93 -21.26 2.97 -0.98
CA SER A 93 -21.68 2.75 -2.38
C SER A 93 -20.96 3.68 -3.35
N GLU A 94 -20.55 4.86 -2.87
CA GLU A 94 -19.90 5.91 -3.67
C GLU A 94 -18.37 5.77 -3.73
N THR A 95 -17.79 4.82 -2.99
CA THR A 95 -16.34 4.60 -3.03
C THR A 95 -15.89 4.39 -4.47
N CYS A 96 -14.90 5.18 -4.89
CA CYS A 96 -14.23 5.05 -6.18
C CYS A 96 -12.84 4.46 -6.01
N THR A 97 -12.33 3.81 -7.05
CA THR A 97 -10.90 3.51 -7.20
C THR A 97 -10.25 4.60 -8.05
N TYR A 98 -9.03 4.98 -7.70
CA TYR A 98 -8.31 6.10 -8.30
C TYR A 98 -6.98 5.65 -8.90
N ASN A 99 -6.43 6.45 -9.80
CA ASN A 99 -5.06 6.27 -10.28
C ASN A 99 -4.09 6.62 -9.15
N THR A 100 -3.08 5.78 -8.91
CA THR A 100 -2.17 5.94 -7.77
C THR A 100 -0.76 6.38 -8.14
N LEU A 101 -0.53 6.81 -9.39
CA LEU A 101 0.82 7.15 -9.84
C LEU A 101 1.37 8.36 -9.08
N HIS A 102 0.56 9.40 -8.89
CA HIS A 102 0.93 10.58 -8.09
C HIS A 102 1.18 10.22 -6.63
N ALA A 103 0.34 9.37 -6.04
CA ALA A 103 0.55 8.85 -4.69
C ALA A 103 1.91 8.12 -4.56
N HIS A 104 2.29 7.29 -5.55
CA HIS A 104 3.58 6.59 -5.56
C HIS A 104 4.77 7.53 -5.78
N GLN A 105 4.62 8.58 -6.59
CA GLN A 105 5.64 9.64 -6.70
C GLN A 105 5.88 10.34 -5.37
N LEU A 106 4.80 10.60 -4.62
CA LEU A 106 4.89 11.25 -3.32
C LEU A 106 5.54 10.36 -2.26
N ILE A 107 5.23 9.06 -2.25
CA ILE A 107 5.90 8.07 -1.38
C ILE A 107 7.40 8.02 -1.68
N HIS A 108 7.77 7.93 -2.96
CA HIS A 108 9.17 7.91 -3.36
C HIS A 108 9.92 9.17 -2.90
N TRP A 109 9.34 10.34 -3.13
CA TRP A 109 9.94 11.61 -2.69
C TRP A 109 10.07 11.69 -1.16
N ALA A 110 9.04 11.24 -0.42
CA ALA A 110 9.07 11.23 1.04
C ALA A 110 10.24 10.41 1.61
N ASN A 111 10.74 9.41 0.85
CA ASN A 111 11.92 8.63 1.25
C ASN A 111 13.20 9.47 1.37
N GLU A 112 13.34 10.55 0.58
CA GLU A 112 14.49 11.48 0.68
C GLU A 112 14.62 12.14 2.06
N PHE A 113 13.54 12.11 2.86
CA PHE A 113 13.46 12.68 4.20
C PHE A 113 13.24 11.61 5.30
N GLY A 114 13.34 10.31 4.95
CA GLY A 114 13.03 9.22 5.87
C GLY A 114 11.55 9.15 6.27
N LYS A 115 10.66 9.68 5.41
CA LYS A 115 9.20 9.74 5.65
C LYS A 115 8.40 8.78 4.76
N GLU A 116 9.05 7.90 4.00
CA GLU A 116 8.39 6.92 3.11
C GLU A 116 7.31 6.13 3.85
N HIS A 117 7.66 5.54 5.00
CA HIS A 117 6.76 4.73 5.79
C HIS A 117 5.54 5.53 6.27
N ALA A 118 5.77 6.71 6.86
CA ALA A 118 4.70 7.58 7.34
C ALA A 118 3.78 8.02 6.19
N MET A 119 4.35 8.39 5.04
CA MET A 119 3.59 8.78 3.85
C MET A 119 2.72 7.64 3.33
N LYS A 120 3.27 6.42 3.25
CA LYS A 120 2.51 5.25 2.81
C LYS A 120 1.29 5.00 3.70
N LEU A 121 1.47 5.06 5.03
CA LEU A 121 0.37 4.84 5.98
C LEU A 121 -0.68 5.95 5.89
N ALA A 122 -0.25 7.22 5.81
CA ALA A 122 -1.15 8.36 5.65
C ALA A 122 -2.02 8.23 4.38
N LEU A 123 -1.45 7.76 3.27
CA LEU A 123 -2.20 7.57 2.02
C LEU A 123 -3.16 6.36 2.06
N LEU A 124 -2.81 5.29 2.77
CA LEU A 124 -3.74 4.18 3.02
C LEU A 124 -4.95 4.66 3.85
N GLU A 125 -4.70 5.41 4.91
CA GLU A 125 -5.75 5.98 5.77
C GLU A 125 -6.60 7.00 5.01
N SER A 126 -5.98 7.93 4.28
CA SER A 126 -6.67 8.93 3.45
C SER A 126 -7.65 8.28 2.47
N TYR A 127 -7.27 7.19 1.82
CA TYR A 127 -8.15 6.49 0.89
C TYR A 127 -9.23 5.64 1.59
N PHE A 128 -8.84 4.78 2.54
CA PHE A 128 -9.75 3.77 3.08
C PHE A 128 -10.56 4.24 4.28
N THR A 129 -9.98 5.09 5.12
CA THR A 129 -10.60 5.56 6.35
C THR A 129 -11.30 6.90 6.10
N ASP A 130 -10.64 7.83 5.43
CA ASP A 130 -11.22 9.16 5.17
C ASP A 130 -12.05 9.22 3.87
N GLY A 131 -11.95 8.21 3.02
CA GLY A 131 -12.68 8.16 1.75
C GLY A 131 -12.24 9.23 0.73
N LYS A 132 -11.02 9.77 0.87
CA LYS A 132 -10.49 10.85 0.03
C LYS A 132 -10.00 10.34 -1.32
N ASN A 133 -9.96 11.25 -2.29
CA ASN A 133 -9.43 10.99 -3.62
C ASN A 133 -7.90 11.10 -3.66
N VAL A 134 -7.20 9.97 -3.69
CA VAL A 134 -5.72 9.91 -3.74
C VAL A 134 -5.12 10.13 -5.14
N SER A 135 -5.91 10.53 -6.13
CA SER A 135 -5.40 11.14 -7.38
C SER A 135 -5.53 12.66 -7.40
N ASP A 136 -6.20 13.25 -6.40
CA ASP A 136 -6.33 14.70 -6.27
C ASP A 136 -5.06 15.30 -5.66
N LEU A 137 -4.48 16.30 -6.33
CA LEU A 137 -3.24 16.91 -5.89
C LEU A 137 -3.38 17.64 -4.55
N ASP A 138 -4.53 18.24 -4.26
CA ASP A 138 -4.76 18.95 -3.00
C ASP A 138 -4.76 17.96 -1.83
N ILE A 139 -5.42 16.81 -2.01
CA ILE A 139 -5.44 15.72 -1.03
C ILE A 139 -4.04 15.12 -0.81
N LEU A 140 -3.27 14.96 -1.89
CA LEU A 140 -1.89 14.47 -1.80
C LEU A 140 -0.97 15.46 -1.07
N VAL A 141 -1.15 16.76 -1.31
CA VAL A 141 -0.42 17.81 -0.58
C VAL A 141 -0.79 17.81 0.90
N GLU A 142 -2.08 17.66 1.24
CA GLU A 142 -2.53 17.50 2.64
C GLU A 142 -1.84 16.31 3.32
N ALA A 143 -1.72 15.17 2.63
CA ALA A 143 -1.03 13.99 3.14
C ALA A 143 0.49 14.22 3.33
N ALA A 144 1.12 15.03 2.46
CA ALA A 144 2.52 15.43 2.65
C ALA A 144 2.72 16.29 3.89
N ILE A 145 1.84 17.27 4.09
CA ILE A 145 1.88 18.17 5.25
C ILE A 145 1.66 17.37 6.54
N SER A 146 0.72 16.41 6.55
CA SER A 146 0.41 15.64 7.77
C SER A 146 1.59 14.79 8.28
N VAL A 147 2.52 14.41 7.40
CA VAL A 147 3.75 13.68 7.77
C VAL A 147 4.96 14.59 7.99
N GLY A 148 4.76 15.91 7.90
CA GLY A 148 5.75 16.94 8.18
C GLY A 148 6.62 17.34 6.98
N LEU A 149 6.15 17.13 5.75
CA LEU A 149 6.83 17.58 4.53
C LEU A 149 6.27 18.93 4.04
N ASP A 150 7.05 19.62 3.20
CA ASP A 150 6.68 20.91 2.63
C ASP A 150 5.60 20.75 1.54
N GLY A 151 4.46 21.41 1.72
CA GLY A 151 3.32 21.31 0.81
C GLY A 151 3.53 21.96 -0.55
N ASP A 152 4.29 23.06 -0.62
CA ASP A 152 4.58 23.75 -1.88
C ASP A 152 5.55 22.91 -2.73
N VAL A 153 6.55 22.30 -2.09
CA VAL A 153 7.46 21.35 -2.75
C VAL A 153 6.72 20.09 -3.21
N ALA A 154 5.84 19.53 -2.37
CA ALA A 154 5.01 18.39 -2.73
C ALA A 154 4.16 18.70 -3.98
N ARG A 155 3.50 19.85 -4.01
CA ARG A 155 2.72 20.31 -5.17
C ARG A 155 3.57 20.39 -6.42
N HIS A 156 4.73 21.04 -6.33
CA HIS A 156 5.63 21.20 -7.47
C HIS A 156 6.09 19.85 -8.05
N ILE A 157 6.39 18.88 -7.19
CA ILE A 157 6.80 17.52 -7.60
C ILE A 157 5.68 16.81 -8.35
N LEU A 158 4.45 16.91 -7.85
CA LEU A 158 3.29 16.28 -8.45
C LEU A 158 2.91 16.91 -9.79
N GLU A 159 2.92 18.25 -9.89
CA GLU A 159 2.60 18.98 -11.12
C GLU A 159 3.66 18.79 -12.21
N SER A 160 4.93 18.66 -11.82
CA SER A 160 6.04 18.41 -12.75
C SER A 160 6.21 16.95 -13.14
N ASN A 161 5.51 16.02 -12.47
CA ASN A 161 5.71 14.57 -12.60
C ASN A 161 7.18 14.14 -12.43
N LYS A 162 7.91 14.81 -11.53
CA LYS A 162 9.37 14.68 -11.39
C LYS A 162 9.85 13.23 -11.24
N TYR A 163 9.10 12.40 -10.52
CA TYR A 163 9.50 11.01 -10.20
C TYR A 163 8.74 9.96 -11.02
N GLU A 164 7.90 10.36 -11.98
CA GLU A 164 7.07 9.43 -12.74
C GLU A 164 7.88 8.32 -13.41
N ALA A 165 8.94 8.69 -14.15
CA ALA A 165 9.76 7.73 -14.88
C ALA A 165 10.40 6.70 -13.94
N LEU A 166 10.98 7.17 -12.83
CA LEU A 166 11.65 6.32 -11.84
C LEU A 166 10.66 5.39 -11.11
N VAL A 167 9.50 5.91 -10.74
CA VAL A 167 8.43 5.11 -10.13
C VAL A 167 7.95 4.01 -11.07
N ARG A 168 7.78 4.32 -12.36
CA ARG A 168 7.41 3.31 -13.38
C ARG A 168 8.49 2.27 -13.58
N GLU A 169 9.76 2.67 -13.59
CA GLU A 169 10.90 1.76 -13.64
C GLU A 169 10.89 0.79 -12.45
N HIS A 170 10.69 1.27 -11.23
CA HIS A 170 10.58 0.41 -10.04
C HIS A 170 9.38 -0.54 -10.11
N MET A 171 8.22 -0.09 -10.60
CA MET A 171 7.06 -0.97 -10.82
C MET A 171 7.34 -2.06 -11.86
N ASN A 172 8.12 -1.74 -12.90
CA ASN A 172 8.49 -2.71 -13.93
C ASN A 172 9.51 -3.71 -13.40
N PHE A 173 10.52 -3.25 -12.65
CA PHE A 173 11.48 -4.11 -11.99
C PHE A 173 10.80 -5.23 -11.19
N TRP A 174 9.85 -4.90 -10.31
CA TRP A 174 9.16 -5.91 -9.51
C TRP A 174 8.26 -6.84 -10.34
N ARG A 175 7.66 -6.33 -11.42
CA ARG A 175 6.92 -7.16 -12.38
C ARG A 175 7.84 -8.16 -13.10
N ASP A 176 9.02 -7.72 -13.49
CA ASP A 176 10.03 -8.58 -14.13
C ASP A 176 10.59 -9.64 -13.15
N GLN A 177 10.57 -9.35 -11.84
CA GLN A 177 10.83 -10.34 -10.79
C GLN A 177 9.64 -11.29 -10.52
N GLY A 178 8.56 -11.21 -11.31
CA GLY A 178 7.41 -12.11 -11.22
C GLY A 178 6.32 -11.67 -10.23
N ILE A 179 6.40 -10.47 -9.66
CA ILE A 179 5.33 -9.94 -8.79
C ILE A 179 4.12 -9.54 -9.66
N THR A 180 3.05 -10.32 -9.54
CA THR A 180 1.80 -10.15 -10.31
C THR A 180 0.60 -9.73 -9.45
N GLY A 181 0.81 -9.56 -8.14
CA GLY A 181 -0.24 -9.18 -7.19
C GLY A 181 0.37 -8.60 -5.91
N VAL A 182 -0.47 -7.89 -5.13
CA VAL A 182 -0.04 -7.19 -3.91
C VAL A 182 -1.03 -7.38 -2.75
N PRO A 183 -0.57 -7.30 -1.48
CA PRO A 183 0.82 -7.07 -1.09
C PRO A 183 1.71 -8.27 -1.41
N ALA A 184 2.97 -8.00 -1.72
CA ALA A 184 4.02 -9.01 -1.72
C ALA A 184 5.10 -8.52 -0.76
N VAL A 185 5.47 -9.37 0.20
CA VAL A 185 6.44 -9.04 1.25
C VAL A 185 7.66 -9.91 1.05
N VAL A 186 8.82 -9.30 0.85
CA VAL A 186 10.10 -10.00 0.74
C VAL A 186 10.91 -9.73 2.00
N ILE A 187 11.25 -10.80 2.73
CA ILE A 187 12.00 -10.74 3.99
C ILE A 187 13.45 -11.12 3.71
N ASN A 188 14.40 -10.28 4.14
CA ASN A 188 15.85 -10.41 3.90
C ASN A 188 16.20 -10.70 2.44
N SER A 189 15.42 -10.14 1.50
CA SER A 189 15.57 -10.35 0.05
C SER A 189 15.55 -11.83 -0.39
N LYS A 190 15.01 -12.74 0.43
CA LYS A 190 15.02 -14.20 0.22
C LYS A 190 13.63 -14.81 0.27
N PHE A 191 12.83 -14.44 1.26
CA PHE A 191 11.55 -15.10 1.54
C PHE A 191 10.38 -14.25 1.08
N LEU A 192 9.69 -14.71 0.04
CA LEU A 192 8.48 -14.08 -0.48
C LEU A 192 7.23 -14.60 0.25
N VAL A 193 6.45 -13.68 0.81
CA VAL A 193 5.11 -13.93 1.33
C VAL A 193 4.11 -13.13 0.49
N ASN A 194 3.17 -13.84 -0.14
CA ASN A 194 2.15 -13.23 -1.00
C ASN A 194 0.85 -13.01 -0.24
N GLY A 195 0.28 -11.81 -0.37
CA GLY A 195 -1.01 -11.43 0.18
C GLY A 195 -1.01 -11.14 1.68
N ALA A 196 -2.21 -10.89 2.20
CA ALA A 196 -2.47 -10.78 3.64
C ALA A 196 -2.49 -12.19 4.26
N ALA A 197 -1.31 -12.74 4.50
CA ALA A 197 -1.04 -14.12 4.89
C ALA A 197 -1.49 -14.49 6.33
N GLY A 198 -1.74 -13.50 7.18
CA GLY A 198 -2.03 -13.69 8.60
C GLY A 198 -0.78 -13.63 9.49
N VAL A 199 -0.99 -13.28 10.75
CA VAL A 199 0.08 -13.05 11.75
C VAL A 199 0.98 -14.28 11.90
N GLU A 200 0.40 -15.48 12.08
CA GLU A 200 1.18 -16.71 12.27
C GLU A 200 2.02 -17.08 11.05
N GLN A 201 1.52 -16.85 9.84
CA GLN A 201 2.29 -17.13 8.62
C GLN A 201 3.45 -16.14 8.46
N PHE A 202 3.27 -14.87 8.83
CA PHE A 202 4.38 -13.92 8.89
C PHE A 202 5.42 -14.33 9.94
N LYS A 203 5.02 -14.76 11.14
CA LYS A 203 5.96 -15.27 12.15
C LYS A 203 6.79 -16.44 11.64
N GLN A 204 6.14 -17.40 10.96
CA GLN A 204 6.84 -18.54 10.36
C GLN A 204 7.85 -18.11 9.31
N ALA A 205 7.47 -17.19 8.41
CA ALA A 205 8.37 -16.67 7.38
C ALA A 205 9.55 -15.89 7.98
N ILE A 206 9.30 -15.06 8.99
CA ILE A 206 10.35 -14.32 9.71
C ILE A 206 11.32 -15.28 10.39
N ASN A 207 10.82 -16.30 11.10
CA ASN A 207 11.68 -17.30 11.73
C ASN A 207 12.58 -18.02 10.71
N GLY A 208 12.01 -18.42 9.56
CA GLY A 208 12.81 -19.01 8.48
C GLY A 208 13.91 -18.07 7.97
N ALA A 209 13.58 -16.78 7.80
CA ALA A 209 14.51 -15.77 7.32
C ALA A 209 15.62 -15.38 8.33
N VAL A 210 15.40 -15.57 9.63
CA VAL A 210 16.37 -15.31 10.69
C VAL A 210 17.28 -16.52 10.94
N VAL A 211 16.79 -17.75 10.77
CA VAL A 211 17.60 -18.97 10.95
C VAL A 211 18.59 -19.19 9.80
N ASP A 212 18.25 -18.73 8.58
CA ASP A 212 19.07 -18.88 7.37
C ASP A 212 20.08 -17.73 7.13
N GLY A 213 20.36 -16.90 8.14
CA GLY A 213 21.28 -15.75 8.09
C GLY A 213 22.26 -15.74 9.25
#